data_AF-A0A5B8XTP2-F1
#
_entry.id   AF-A0A5B8XTP2-F1
#
_cell.length_a   1.000
_cell.length_b   1.000
_cell.length_c   1.000
_cell.angle_alpha   90.00
_cell.angle_beta   90.00
_cell.angle_gamma   90.00
#
_symmetry.space_group_name_H-M   'P 1'
#
loop_
_entity.id
_entity.type
_entity.pdbx_description
1 polymer ?
#
loop_
_entity_poly.entity_id
_entity_poly.type
_entity_poly.pdbx_seq_one_letter_code
_entity_poly.pdbx_strand_id
1 'polypeptide(L)'
;MNRNLYTILICVAAVSACGEERNDPGPELSVIVEEFSAAQCERIFECCDTAERQTLFSAEIEEAACPGQLTSFFSAFATPAWESALSRGSIRVEADAQDGCLEALRARNCAELSPGQAASIMTIPACRDFLAPQLATSSFCREDFECVSGFCARAPGAEEGSCKLVPQAGSPCEESSCGNGSGLYCEAEACTPQRPSGEPCTRNDECVSQNCVSDANGARVCGQAPVTCQGD
;
A
#
# COMPACT_ATOMS: atom_id res chain seq x y z
N MET A 1 32.60 42.63 58.63
CA MET A 1 33.16 41.42 58.02
C MET A 1 32.22 40.94 56.94
N ASN A 2 32.75 40.90 55.72
CA ASN A 2 32.14 40.52 54.46
C ASN A 2 31.36 39.21 54.50
N ARG A 3 30.25 39.14 53.75
CA ARG A 3 30.06 38.12 52.71
C ARG A 3 28.89 38.46 51.79
N ASN A 4 29.26 38.97 50.61
CA ASN A 4 28.41 39.10 49.42
C ASN A 4 27.99 37.70 48.95
N LEU A 5 26.69 37.42 48.92
CA LEU A 5 26.13 36.31 48.15
C LEU A 5 25.79 36.84 46.75
N TYR A 6 26.57 36.42 45.76
CA TYR A 6 26.27 36.61 44.35
C TYR A 6 25.25 35.56 43.92
N THR A 7 24.00 35.98 43.68
CA THR A 7 23.00 35.18 42.99
C THR A 7 23.34 35.16 41.50
N ILE A 8 23.84 34.03 41.01
CA ILE A 8 24.09 33.78 39.59
C ILE A 8 22.73 33.55 38.91
N LEU A 9 22.27 34.54 38.15
CA LEU A 9 21.13 34.44 37.26
C LEU A 9 21.58 33.67 36.01
N ILE A 10 21.27 32.38 35.91
CA ILE A 10 21.49 31.59 34.70
C ILE A 10 20.37 31.93 33.71
N CYS A 11 20.68 32.77 32.72
CA CYS A 11 19.84 32.91 31.53
C CYS A 11 19.94 31.62 30.72
N VAL A 12 18.99 30.71 30.89
CA VAL A 12 18.74 29.64 29.92
C VAL A 12 18.21 30.30 28.67
N ALA A 13 19.11 30.56 27.71
CA ALA A 13 18.72 30.92 26.36
C ALA A 13 17.99 29.72 25.77
N ALA A 14 16.66 29.77 25.75
CA ALA A 14 15.85 28.91 24.92
C ALA A 14 16.25 29.20 23.46
N VAL A 15 17.13 28.39 22.90
CA VAL A 15 17.33 28.32 21.46
C VAL A 15 16.02 27.77 20.93
N SER A 16 15.09 28.65 20.57
CA SER A 16 14.04 28.32 19.63
C SER A 16 14.76 27.96 18.34
N ALA A 17 15.06 26.67 18.19
CA ALA A 17 15.39 26.09 16.91
C ALA A 17 14.15 26.30 16.04
N CYS A 18 14.09 27.46 15.39
CA CYS A 18 13.27 27.64 14.21
C CYS A 18 13.77 26.55 13.26
N GLY A 19 13.05 25.43 13.20
CA GLY A 19 13.34 24.38 12.25
C GLY A 19 13.35 25.05 10.89
N GLU A 20 14.52 25.06 10.24
CA GLU A 20 14.58 25.31 8.82
C GLU A 20 13.55 24.38 8.18
N GLU A 21 12.48 24.96 7.64
CA GLU A 21 11.61 24.26 6.70
C GLU A 21 12.53 23.76 5.60
N ARG A 22 12.97 22.50 5.71
CA ARG A 22 13.68 21.79 4.67
C ARG A 22 12.74 21.73 3.49
N ASN A 23 12.88 22.68 2.58
CA ASN A 23 12.38 22.62 1.22
C ASN A 23 13.26 21.65 0.42
N ASP A 24 13.54 20.47 0.99
CA ASP A 24 14.16 19.40 0.23
C ASP A 24 13.04 18.81 -0.63
N PRO A 25 13.09 18.96 -1.96
CA PRO A 25 12.17 18.23 -2.80
C PRO A 25 12.46 16.76 -2.51
N GLY A 26 11.51 16.07 -1.85
CA GLY A 26 11.66 14.65 -1.54
C GLY A 26 12.06 13.83 -2.78
N PRO A 27 12.41 12.55 -2.59
CA PRO A 27 12.90 11.72 -3.69
C PRO A 27 11.93 11.75 -4.89
N GLU A 28 12.49 11.82 -6.09
CA GLU A 28 11.71 11.80 -7.32
C GLU A 28 10.98 10.46 -7.44
N LEU A 29 9.68 10.48 -7.72
CA LEU A 29 8.85 9.27 -7.75
C LEU A 29 9.36 8.19 -8.71
N SER A 30 9.99 8.59 -9.81
CA SER A 30 10.66 7.70 -10.76
C SER A 30 11.75 6.85 -10.07
N VAL A 31 12.59 7.48 -9.24
CA VAL A 31 13.64 6.81 -8.46
C VAL A 31 13.03 5.83 -7.46
N ILE A 32 11.96 6.24 -6.76
CA ILE A 32 11.25 5.37 -5.82
C ILE A 32 10.74 4.11 -6.50
N VAL A 33 10.11 4.26 -7.67
CA VAL A 33 9.57 3.15 -8.47
C VAL A 33 10.69 2.22 -8.96
N GLU A 34 11.82 2.76 -9.40
CA GLU A 34 12.97 1.98 -9.82
C GLU A 34 13.55 1.15 -8.66
N GLU A 35 13.69 1.74 -7.48
CA GLU A 35 14.19 1.05 -6.28
C GLU A 35 13.25 -0.06 -5.81
N PHE A 36 11.94 0.20 -5.77
CA PHE A 36 10.95 -0.84 -5.45
C PHE A 36 10.95 -1.97 -6.47
N SER A 37 11.00 -1.64 -7.76
CA SER A 37 11.04 -2.62 -8.83
C SER A 37 12.29 -3.51 -8.74
N ALA A 38 13.45 -2.92 -8.46
CA ALA A 38 14.69 -3.66 -8.26
C ALA A 38 14.61 -4.61 -7.05
N ALA A 39 14.19 -4.10 -5.89
CA ALA A 39 14.07 -4.91 -4.67
C ALA A 39 13.02 -6.02 -4.80
N GLN A 40 11.92 -5.77 -5.51
CA GLN A 40 10.90 -6.78 -5.77
C GLN A 40 11.41 -7.88 -6.71
N CYS A 41 12.14 -7.51 -7.76
CA CYS A 41 12.76 -8.46 -8.68
C CYS A 41 13.82 -9.33 -8.00
N GLU A 42 14.64 -8.76 -7.13
CA GLU A 42 15.61 -9.51 -6.32
C GLU A 42 14.90 -10.64 -5.55
N ARG A 43 13.81 -10.31 -4.83
CA ARG A 43 13.02 -11.31 -4.09
C ARG A 43 12.36 -12.34 -5.01
N ILE A 44 11.81 -11.91 -6.14
CA ILE A 44 11.17 -12.83 -7.10
C ILE A 44 12.20 -13.83 -7.65
N PHE A 45 13.40 -13.40 -8.01
CA PHE A 45 14.42 -14.30 -8.55
C PHE A 45 15.07 -15.19 -7.48
N GLU A 46 15.11 -14.73 -6.23
CA GLU A 46 15.53 -15.57 -5.11
C GLU A 46 14.50 -16.66 -4.77
N CYS A 47 13.21 -16.34 -4.85
CA CYS A 47 12.16 -17.18 -4.28
C CYS A 47 11.33 -17.99 -5.26
N CYS A 48 11.30 -17.61 -6.54
CA CYS A 48 10.44 -18.23 -7.53
C CYS A 48 11.28 -19.01 -8.53
N ASP A 49 10.86 -20.22 -8.91
CA ASP A 49 11.46 -20.96 -10.01
C ASP A 49 11.12 -20.35 -11.39
N THR A 50 11.65 -20.92 -12.48
CA THR A 50 11.41 -20.41 -13.83
C THR A 50 9.94 -20.49 -14.27
N ALA A 51 9.22 -21.57 -13.95
CA ALA A 51 7.82 -21.76 -14.33
C ALA A 51 6.90 -20.82 -13.53
N GLU A 52 7.22 -20.62 -12.25
CA GLU A 52 6.60 -19.66 -11.36
C GLU A 52 6.75 -18.23 -11.88
N ARG A 53 7.97 -17.80 -12.24
CA ARG A 53 8.21 -16.48 -12.85
C ARG A 53 7.48 -16.33 -14.18
N GLN A 54 7.48 -17.36 -15.02
CA GLN A 54 6.75 -17.32 -16.29
C GLN A 54 5.25 -17.12 -16.09
N THR A 55 4.68 -17.73 -15.05
CA THR A 55 3.28 -17.53 -14.67
C THR A 55 3.05 -16.09 -14.19
N LEU A 56 3.93 -15.57 -13.34
CA LEU A 56 3.83 -14.23 -12.79
C LEU A 56 3.87 -13.13 -13.87
N PHE A 57 4.80 -13.23 -14.80
CA PHE A 57 4.99 -12.23 -15.86
C PHE A 57 4.23 -12.55 -17.15
N SER A 58 3.55 -13.70 -17.21
CA SER A 58 2.95 -14.25 -18.45
C SER A 58 3.96 -14.38 -19.62
N ALA A 59 5.25 -14.42 -19.30
CA ALA A 59 6.37 -14.49 -20.23
C ALA A 59 7.62 -14.97 -19.49
N GLU A 60 8.54 -15.61 -20.21
CA GLU A 60 9.89 -15.86 -19.70
C GLU A 60 10.61 -14.52 -19.55
N ILE A 61 11.15 -14.26 -18.37
CA ILE A 61 11.85 -13.03 -18.05
C ILE A 61 13.18 -13.34 -17.39
N GLU A 62 14.22 -12.62 -17.81
CA GLU A 62 15.54 -12.67 -17.23
C GLU A 62 15.65 -11.69 -16.05
N GLU A 63 16.55 -11.99 -15.10
CA GLU A 63 16.72 -11.18 -13.89
C GLU A 63 17.02 -9.71 -14.22
N ALA A 64 17.92 -9.49 -15.19
CA ALA A 64 18.30 -8.15 -15.64
C ALA A 64 17.15 -7.37 -16.31
N ALA A 65 16.14 -8.07 -16.86
CA ALA A 65 14.99 -7.44 -17.51
C ALA A 65 13.83 -7.17 -16.54
N CYS A 66 13.81 -7.85 -15.39
CA CYS A 66 12.71 -7.77 -14.44
C CYS A 66 12.45 -6.35 -13.91
N PRO A 67 13.46 -5.57 -13.45
CA PRO A 67 13.20 -4.23 -12.91
C PRO A 67 12.53 -3.32 -13.94
N GLY A 68 12.97 -3.36 -15.21
CA GLY A 68 12.38 -2.56 -16.28
C GLY A 68 10.92 -2.94 -16.56
N GLN A 69 10.57 -4.22 -16.44
CA GLN A 69 9.18 -4.68 -16.60
C GLN A 69 8.28 -4.18 -15.46
N LEU A 70 8.72 -4.27 -14.21
CA LEU A 70 7.96 -3.78 -13.05
C LEU A 70 7.87 -2.24 -13.04
N THR A 71 8.96 -1.53 -13.34
CA THR A 71 8.95 -0.06 -13.49
C THR A 71 7.93 0.36 -14.54
N SER A 72 7.86 -0.36 -15.66
CA SER A 72 6.89 -0.08 -16.73
C SER A 72 5.44 -0.29 -16.26
N PHE A 73 5.20 -1.33 -15.44
CA PHE A 73 3.90 -1.55 -14.82
C PHE A 73 3.51 -0.40 -13.88
N PHE A 74 4.38 -0.02 -12.95
CA PHE A 74 4.13 1.13 -12.05
C PHE A 74 3.90 2.42 -12.83
N SER A 75 4.73 2.70 -13.84
CA SER A 75 4.61 3.90 -14.68
C SER A 75 3.27 3.96 -15.43
N ALA A 76 2.72 2.81 -15.81
CA ALA A 76 1.43 2.75 -16.50
C ALA A 76 0.23 2.89 -15.57
N PHE A 77 0.30 2.34 -14.35
CA PHE A 77 -0.89 2.18 -13.49
C PHE A 77 -0.88 2.97 -12.18
N ALA A 78 0.28 3.22 -11.58
CA ALA A 78 0.39 3.82 -10.24
C ALA A 78 0.94 5.25 -10.30
N THR A 79 2.06 5.44 -11.01
CA THR A 79 2.78 6.73 -11.08
C THR A 79 1.87 7.89 -11.50
N PRO A 80 1.00 7.78 -12.52
CA PRO A 80 0.14 8.90 -12.92
C PRO A 80 -0.83 9.34 -11.80
N ALA A 81 -1.36 8.39 -11.03
CA ALA A 81 -2.25 8.69 -9.90
C ALA A 81 -1.48 9.38 -8.76
N TRP A 82 -0.27 8.90 -8.46
CA TRP A 82 0.61 9.47 -7.43
C TRP A 82 1.11 10.87 -7.79
N GLU A 83 1.60 11.10 -9.02
CA GLU A 83 2.00 12.44 -9.49
C GLU A 83 0.83 13.42 -9.45
N SER A 84 -0.34 12.96 -9.88
CA SER A 84 -1.56 13.76 -9.83
C SER A 84 -1.90 14.16 -8.39
N ALA A 85 -1.82 13.24 -7.42
CA ALA A 85 -2.07 13.52 -6.01
C ALA A 85 -0.99 14.42 -5.37
N LEU A 86 0.30 14.18 -5.67
CA LEU A 86 1.42 15.01 -5.21
C LEU A 86 1.28 16.45 -5.70
N SER A 87 0.94 16.65 -6.97
CA SER A 87 0.74 17.99 -7.55
C SER A 87 -0.45 18.75 -6.93
N ARG A 88 -1.46 18.03 -6.41
CA ARG A 88 -2.57 18.61 -5.65
C ARG A 88 -2.25 18.82 -4.16
N GLY A 89 -1.12 18.30 -3.69
CA GLY A 89 -0.79 18.26 -2.27
C GLY A 89 -1.71 17.36 -1.44
N SER A 90 -2.38 16.39 -2.08
CA SER A 90 -3.26 15.44 -1.38
C SER A 90 -2.53 14.24 -0.78
N ILE A 91 -1.28 14.04 -1.18
CA ILE A 91 -0.32 13.15 -0.53
C ILE A 91 1.06 13.82 -0.39
N ARG A 92 1.90 13.25 0.45
CA ARG A 92 3.34 13.56 0.57
C ARG A 92 4.15 12.27 0.54
N VAL A 93 5.36 12.31 -0.02
CA VAL A 93 6.32 11.20 0.11
C VAL A 93 7.05 11.29 1.46
N GLU A 94 7.04 10.22 2.23
CA GLU A 94 7.79 10.08 3.49
C GLU A 94 9.05 9.23 3.24
N ALA A 95 10.21 9.89 3.11
CA ALA A 95 11.47 9.21 2.78
C ALA A 95 11.84 8.10 3.79
N ASP A 96 11.70 8.35 5.09
CA ASP A 96 12.00 7.35 6.12
C ASP A 96 11.08 6.11 6.01
N ALA A 97 9.82 6.30 5.60
CA ALA A 97 8.88 5.18 5.40
C ALA A 97 9.13 4.46 4.06
N GLN A 98 9.62 5.16 3.04
CA GLN A 98 10.12 4.51 1.82
C GLN A 98 11.29 3.58 2.13
N ASP A 99 12.27 4.03 2.91
CA ASP A 99 13.42 3.21 3.31
C ASP A 99 12.97 1.98 4.11
N GLY A 100 12.07 2.17 5.08
CA GLY A 100 11.48 1.07 5.85
C GLY A 100 10.69 0.09 4.98
N CYS A 101 9.98 0.58 3.97
CA CYS A 101 9.31 -0.28 2.98
C CYS A 101 10.30 -1.10 2.14
N LEU A 102 11.37 -0.48 1.64
CA LEU A 102 12.42 -1.18 0.87
C LEU A 102 13.10 -2.26 1.71
N GLU A 103 13.41 -1.97 2.97
CA GLU A 103 13.96 -2.95 3.91
C GLU A 103 12.98 -4.11 4.14
N ALA A 104 11.71 -3.81 4.41
CA ALA A 104 10.67 -4.83 4.61
C ALA A 104 10.46 -5.71 3.37
N LEU A 105 10.54 -5.12 2.17
CA LEU A 105 10.44 -5.86 0.91
C LEU A 105 11.62 -6.81 0.74
N ARG A 106 12.85 -6.36 0.99
CA ARG A 106 14.07 -7.19 0.91
C ARG A 106 14.12 -8.28 1.97
N ALA A 107 13.53 -8.05 3.14
CA ALA A 107 13.49 -9.02 4.24
C ALA A 107 12.35 -10.05 4.12
N ARG A 108 11.48 -9.92 3.09
CA ARG A 108 10.27 -10.73 2.96
C ARG A 108 10.60 -12.19 2.66
N ASN A 109 9.96 -13.11 3.37
CA ASN A 109 10.16 -14.54 3.11
C ASN A 109 9.48 -14.99 1.81
N CYS A 110 9.98 -16.06 1.20
CA CYS A 110 9.44 -16.57 -0.07
C CYS A 110 7.98 -17.01 0.03
N ALA A 111 7.57 -17.57 1.18
CA ALA A 111 6.19 -18.00 1.42
C ALA A 111 5.16 -16.86 1.40
N GLU A 112 5.60 -15.60 1.55
CA GLU A 112 4.76 -14.41 1.50
C GLU A 112 4.69 -13.75 0.10
N LEU A 113 5.45 -14.25 -0.88
CA LEU A 113 5.39 -13.75 -2.26
C LEU A 113 4.26 -14.48 -3.01
N SER A 114 3.07 -13.87 -3.02
CA SER A 114 1.95 -14.28 -3.88
C SER A 114 1.84 -13.35 -5.10
N PRO A 115 1.35 -13.79 -6.28
CA PRO A 115 1.30 -12.99 -7.51
C PRO A 115 0.53 -11.69 -7.35
N GLY A 116 -0.59 -11.73 -6.62
CA GLY A 116 -1.40 -10.54 -6.35
C GLY A 116 -0.69 -9.52 -5.46
N GLN A 117 0.19 -9.97 -4.57
CA GLN A 117 0.99 -9.11 -3.70
C GLN A 117 2.32 -8.69 -4.35
N ALA A 118 2.85 -9.52 -5.25
CA ALA A 118 4.04 -9.25 -6.03
C ALA A 118 3.85 -8.12 -7.06
N ALA A 119 2.61 -7.72 -7.35
CA ALA A 119 2.33 -6.54 -8.18
C ALA A 119 1.90 -5.31 -7.36
N SER A 120 1.59 -5.47 -6.06
CA SER A 120 1.05 -4.40 -5.23
C SER A 120 1.86 -4.23 -3.96
N ILE A 121 2.88 -3.37 -4.02
CA ILE A 121 3.70 -2.98 -2.85
C ILE A 121 2.84 -2.45 -1.70
N MET A 122 1.67 -1.84 -1.98
CA MET A 122 0.75 -1.30 -0.98
C MET A 122 0.12 -2.39 -0.09
N THR A 123 0.20 -3.66 -0.49
CA THR A 123 -0.23 -4.78 0.36
C THR A 123 0.73 -5.04 1.52
N ILE A 124 1.98 -4.61 1.41
CA ILE A 124 3.00 -4.71 2.45
C ILE A 124 2.74 -3.60 3.48
N PRO A 125 2.49 -3.93 4.76
CA PRO A 125 2.14 -2.92 5.77
C PRO A 125 3.15 -1.77 5.87
N ALA A 126 4.45 -2.08 5.85
CA ALA A 126 5.52 -1.07 5.89
C ALA A 126 5.53 -0.11 4.69
N CYS A 127 4.93 -0.52 3.57
CA CYS A 127 4.84 0.25 2.34
C CYS A 127 3.56 1.07 2.22
N ARG A 128 2.68 1.05 3.23
CA ARG A 128 1.47 1.89 3.20
C ARG A 128 1.77 3.34 3.54
N ASP A 129 2.84 3.57 4.30
CA ASP A 129 3.10 4.86 4.93
C ASP A 129 4.07 5.75 4.12
N PHE A 130 4.69 5.25 3.05
CA PHE A 130 5.58 6.09 2.21
C PHE A 130 4.82 7.16 1.44
N LEU A 131 3.51 6.98 1.21
CA LEU A 131 2.61 8.02 0.72
C LEU A 131 1.71 8.47 1.88
N ALA A 132 2.09 9.54 2.56
CA ALA A 132 1.31 10.09 3.65
C ALA A 132 0.07 10.84 3.12
N PRO A 133 -1.15 10.38 3.42
CA PRO A 133 -2.38 11.08 3.04
C PRO A 133 -2.49 12.44 3.72
N GLN A 134 -3.00 13.44 3.00
CA GLN A 134 -3.16 14.80 3.52
C GLN A 134 -4.62 15.23 3.65
N LEU A 135 -5.57 14.50 3.04
CA LEU A 135 -6.96 14.92 2.99
C LEU A 135 -7.74 14.47 4.23
N ALA A 136 -8.31 15.43 4.93
CA ALA A 136 -9.20 15.18 6.05
C ALA A 136 -10.55 14.60 5.57
N THR A 137 -11.34 14.07 6.50
CA THR A 137 -12.72 13.67 6.22
C THR A 137 -13.51 14.83 5.60
N SER A 138 -14.41 14.52 4.65
CA SER A 138 -15.18 15.42 3.79
C SER A 138 -14.41 16.21 2.73
N SER A 139 -13.07 16.13 2.73
CA SER A 139 -12.27 16.68 1.63
C SER A 139 -12.54 15.92 0.33
N PHE A 140 -12.44 16.65 -0.77
CA PHE A 140 -12.51 16.09 -2.11
C PHE A 140 -11.30 15.19 -2.39
N CYS A 141 -11.52 13.97 -2.89
CA CYS A 141 -10.46 12.99 -3.17
C CYS A 141 -10.67 12.33 -4.53
N ARG A 142 -9.59 11.79 -5.10
CA ARG A 142 -9.67 10.91 -6.28
C ARG A 142 -9.28 9.49 -5.98
N GLU A 143 -8.43 9.24 -4.99
CA GLU A 143 -8.01 7.91 -4.57
C GLU A 143 -8.10 7.71 -3.05
N ASP A 144 -8.26 6.46 -2.62
CA ASP A 144 -8.34 6.08 -1.20
C ASP A 144 -7.11 6.52 -0.40
N PHE A 145 -5.93 6.42 -1.02
CA PHE A 145 -4.64 6.76 -0.40
C PHE A 145 -4.44 8.27 -0.18
N GLU A 146 -5.32 9.13 -0.72
CA GLU A 146 -5.26 10.57 -0.47
C GLU A 146 -5.90 10.94 0.88
N CYS A 147 -6.82 10.11 1.36
CA CYS A 147 -7.60 10.34 2.56
C CYS A 147 -6.88 9.81 3.80
N VAL A 148 -6.83 10.61 4.87
CA VAL A 148 -6.28 10.17 6.17
C VAL A 148 -7.06 8.99 6.74
N SER A 149 -8.33 8.87 6.38
CA SER A 149 -9.16 7.71 6.72
C SER A 149 -8.86 6.46 5.88
N GLY A 150 -8.10 6.57 4.79
CA GLY A 150 -7.86 5.49 3.83
C GLY A 150 -9.06 5.15 2.94
N PHE A 151 -10.04 6.06 2.83
CA PHE A 151 -11.27 5.79 2.07
C PHE A 151 -11.83 7.03 1.37
N CYS A 152 -11.89 6.96 0.04
CA CYS A 152 -12.47 7.93 -0.85
C CYS A 152 -13.82 7.42 -1.37
N ALA A 153 -14.92 7.90 -0.79
CA ALA A 153 -16.25 7.48 -1.20
C ALA A 153 -16.65 8.21 -2.49
N ARG A 154 -16.87 7.44 -3.57
CA ARG A 154 -17.34 7.93 -4.87
C ARG A 154 -18.78 7.49 -5.12
N ALA A 155 -19.49 8.21 -5.97
CA ALA A 155 -20.82 7.81 -6.43
C ALA A 155 -20.67 7.08 -7.77
N PRO A 156 -21.45 6.00 -8.05
CA PRO A 156 -21.20 5.12 -9.20
C PRO A 156 -20.88 5.85 -10.51
N GLY A 157 -19.66 5.65 -11.01
CA GLY A 157 -19.17 6.26 -12.25
C GLY A 157 -18.56 7.65 -12.11
N ALA A 158 -18.42 8.16 -10.88
CA ALA A 158 -17.70 9.40 -10.62
C ALA A 158 -16.19 9.14 -10.55
N GLU A 159 -15.41 9.98 -11.22
CA GLU A 159 -13.94 9.97 -11.12
C GLU A 159 -13.46 10.50 -9.75
N GLU A 160 -14.35 11.17 -9.03
CA GLU A 160 -14.02 11.95 -7.86
C GLU A 160 -15.02 11.69 -6.73
N GLY A 161 -14.56 11.85 -5.48
CA GLY A 161 -15.33 11.52 -4.30
C GLY A 161 -15.08 12.45 -3.13
N SER A 162 -15.43 11.97 -1.94
CA SER A 162 -15.12 12.65 -0.68
C SER A 162 -14.56 11.67 0.34
N CYS A 163 -13.53 12.10 1.06
CA CYS A 163 -12.94 11.30 2.11
C CYS A 163 -13.99 11.00 3.19
N LYS A 164 -14.22 9.72 3.48
CA LYS A 164 -15.14 9.27 4.53
C LYS A 164 -14.42 8.31 5.47
N LEU A 165 -15.01 8.06 6.63
CA LEU A 165 -14.56 6.95 7.47
C LEU A 165 -14.77 5.63 6.72
N VAL A 166 -13.85 4.68 6.89
CA VAL A 166 -14.00 3.31 6.38
C VAL A 166 -15.32 2.72 6.91
N PRO A 167 -16.20 2.22 6.04
CA PRO A 167 -17.44 1.58 6.45
C PRO A 167 -17.22 0.48 7.49
N GLN A 168 -18.13 0.38 8.45
CA GLN A 168 -18.12 -0.71 9.43
C GLN A 168 -19.03 -1.84 8.96
N ALA A 169 -18.91 -3.03 9.55
CA ALA A 169 -19.82 -4.13 9.28
C ALA A 169 -21.30 -3.70 9.47
N GLY A 170 -22.15 -4.03 8.51
CA GLY A 170 -23.56 -3.61 8.42
C GLY A 170 -23.81 -2.23 7.82
N SER A 171 -22.77 -1.43 7.55
CA SER A 171 -22.92 -0.13 6.87
C SER A 171 -23.27 -0.33 5.40
N PRO A 172 -23.95 0.63 4.74
CA PRO A 172 -24.18 0.57 3.30
C PRO A 172 -22.85 0.58 2.54
N CYS A 173 -22.78 -0.16 1.44
CA CYS A 173 -21.63 -0.10 0.54
C CYS A 173 -21.62 1.19 -0.27
N GLU A 174 -20.44 1.70 -0.57
CA GLU A 174 -20.26 2.76 -1.57
C GLU A 174 -19.66 2.09 -2.82
N GLU A 175 -20.36 2.14 -3.96
CA GLU A 175 -19.92 1.51 -5.22
C GLU A 175 -19.56 0.01 -5.13
N SER A 176 -20.23 -0.74 -4.26
CA SER A 176 -19.89 -2.15 -3.98
C SER A 176 -18.54 -2.34 -3.27
N SER A 177 -17.97 -1.28 -2.68
CA SER A 177 -16.77 -1.32 -1.86
C SER A 177 -17.08 -0.95 -0.40
N CYS A 178 -16.28 -1.53 0.50
CA CYS A 178 -16.31 -1.29 1.95
C CYS A 178 -14.99 -0.71 2.45
N GLY A 179 -14.21 -0.10 1.53
CA GLY A 179 -12.87 0.40 1.78
C GLY A 179 -11.81 -0.70 1.64
N ASN A 180 -10.72 -0.37 0.95
CA ASN A 180 -9.61 -1.27 0.73
C ASN A 180 -8.93 -1.66 2.06
N GLY A 181 -8.68 -2.96 2.25
CA GLY A 181 -8.00 -3.46 3.46
C GLY A 181 -8.83 -3.41 4.75
N SER A 182 -10.14 -3.12 4.67
CA SER A 182 -11.06 -3.11 5.83
C SER A 182 -11.35 -4.49 6.41
N GLY A 183 -11.03 -5.56 5.67
CA GLY A 183 -11.48 -6.91 6.00
C GLY A 183 -12.98 -7.13 5.75
N LEU A 184 -13.63 -6.22 5.03
CA LEU A 184 -15.04 -6.27 4.66
C LEU A 184 -15.19 -6.34 3.14
N TYR A 185 -16.29 -6.93 2.67
CA TYR A 185 -16.73 -6.91 1.28
C TYR A 185 -18.21 -6.52 1.20
N CYS A 186 -18.65 -6.06 0.03
CA CYS A 186 -20.05 -5.69 -0.16
C CYS A 186 -20.93 -6.90 -0.50
N GLU A 187 -21.92 -7.19 0.35
CA GLU A 187 -22.94 -8.21 0.13
C GLU A 187 -24.34 -7.63 0.36
N ALA A 188 -25.24 -7.77 -0.61
CA ALA A 188 -26.61 -7.27 -0.52
C ALA A 188 -26.68 -5.80 -0.04
N GLU A 189 -25.82 -4.95 -0.61
CA GLU A 189 -25.70 -3.51 -0.29
C GLU A 189 -25.17 -3.20 1.12
N ALA A 190 -24.72 -4.20 1.89
CA ALA A 190 -24.13 -4.02 3.21
C ALA A 190 -22.69 -4.56 3.30
N CYS A 191 -21.86 -3.86 4.06
CA CYS A 191 -20.50 -4.29 4.33
C CYS A 191 -20.48 -5.47 5.30
N THR A 192 -19.91 -6.59 4.86
CA THR A 192 -19.90 -7.85 5.61
C THR A 192 -18.45 -8.32 5.79
N PRO A 193 -18.09 -8.91 6.94
CA PRO A 193 -16.75 -9.47 7.14
C PRO A 193 -16.38 -10.50 6.08
N GLN A 194 -15.15 -10.42 5.58
CA GLN A 194 -14.60 -11.42 4.68
C GLN A 194 -14.64 -12.82 5.29
N ARG A 195 -14.87 -13.80 4.43
CA ARG A 195 -15.04 -15.20 4.77
C ARG A 195 -13.68 -15.88 4.96
N PRO A 196 -13.53 -16.72 6.00
CA PRO A 196 -12.31 -17.52 6.19
C PRO A 196 -12.17 -18.61 5.12
N SER A 197 -11.01 -19.25 5.08
CA SER A 197 -10.75 -20.37 4.15
C SER A 197 -11.74 -21.52 4.32
N GLY A 198 -12.19 -22.09 3.20
CA GLY A 198 -13.15 -23.20 3.12
C GLY A 198 -14.62 -22.78 3.00
N GLU A 199 -14.96 -21.53 3.32
CA GLU A 199 -16.33 -21.02 3.18
C GLU A 199 -16.69 -20.80 1.70
N PRO A 200 -17.98 -20.95 1.30
CA PRO A 200 -18.42 -20.67 -0.06
C PRO A 200 -18.13 -19.23 -0.48
N CYS A 201 -17.81 -19.01 -1.75
CA CYS A 201 -17.59 -17.67 -2.30
C CYS A 201 -17.98 -17.59 -3.77
N THR A 202 -18.22 -16.37 -4.26
CA THR A 202 -18.42 -16.12 -5.70
C THR A 202 -17.36 -15.21 -6.31
N ARG A 203 -16.79 -14.32 -5.50
CA ARG A 203 -15.73 -13.38 -5.87
C ARG A 203 -14.55 -13.48 -4.90
N ASN A 204 -13.41 -13.02 -5.36
CA ASN A 204 -12.16 -13.07 -4.61
C ASN A 204 -12.19 -12.18 -3.37
N ASP A 205 -12.77 -10.98 -3.47
CA ASP A 205 -12.88 -10.01 -2.38
C ASP A 205 -13.75 -10.49 -1.21
N GLU A 206 -14.58 -11.52 -1.42
CA GLU A 206 -15.35 -12.16 -0.34
C GLU A 206 -14.47 -12.90 0.66
N CYS A 207 -13.23 -13.26 0.29
CA CYS A 207 -12.35 -14.10 1.08
C CYS A 207 -11.25 -13.29 1.78
N VAL A 208 -10.90 -13.67 3.01
CA VAL A 208 -9.76 -13.06 3.74
C VAL A 208 -8.46 -13.19 2.95
N SER A 209 -8.30 -14.29 2.22
CA SER A 209 -7.17 -14.56 1.33
C SER A 209 -7.20 -13.80 0.01
N GLN A 210 -8.30 -13.09 -0.28
CA GLN A 210 -8.61 -12.52 -1.59
C GLN A 210 -8.59 -13.55 -2.73
N ASN A 211 -8.92 -14.81 -2.44
CA ASN A 211 -8.86 -15.88 -3.43
C ASN A 211 -10.04 -16.85 -3.33
N CYS A 212 -10.90 -16.84 -4.34
CA CYS A 212 -12.06 -17.71 -4.46
C CYS A 212 -11.82 -18.77 -5.54
N VAL A 213 -11.63 -20.03 -5.15
CA VAL A 213 -11.20 -21.13 -6.03
C VAL A 213 -12.23 -22.25 -6.07
N SER A 214 -12.14 -23.13 -7.06
CA SER A 214 -12.96 -24.35 -7.11
C SER A 214 -12.32 -25.46 -6.24
N ASP A 215 -13.11 -26.10 -5.39
CA ASP A 215 -12.71 -27.28 -4.64
C ASP A 215 -12.73 -28.56 -5.50
N ALA A 216 -12.43 -29.71 -4.90
CA ALA A 216 -12.40 -31.01 -5.58
C ALA A 216 -13.76 -31.44 -6.18
N ASN A 217 -14.87 -30.84 -5.73
CA ASN A 217 -16.22 -31.10 -6.23
C ASN A 217 -16.70 -30.02 -7.22
N GLY A 218 -15.86 -29.02 -7.53
CA GLY A 218 -16.21 -27.88 -8.37
C GLY A 218 -17.00 -26.79 -7.66
N ALA A 219 -17.22 -26.88 -6.34
CA ALA A 219 -17.84 -25.81 -5.56
C ALA A 219 -16.81 -24.69 -5.33
N ARG A 220 -17.25 -23.44 -5.41
CA ARG A 220 -16.35 -22.30 -5.15
C ARG A 220 -16.25 -21.99 -3.67
N VAL A 221 -15.03 -22.01 -3.16
CA VAL A 221 -14.71 -21.78 -1.75
C VAL A 221 -13.50 -20.85 -1.60
N CYS A 222 -13.42 -20.17 -0.47
CA CYS A 222 -12.27 -19.35 -0.12
C CYS A 222 -11.03 -20.24 0.04
N GLY A 223 -10.12 -20.16 -0.92
CA GLY A 223 -8.87 -20.91 -0.92
C GLY A 223 -7.75 -20.16 -0.22
N GLN A 224 -6.60 -20.80 -0.07
CA GLN A 224 -5.37 -20.04 0.16
C GLN A 224 -5.06 -19.21 -1.08
N ALA A 225 -4.51 -18.00 -0.91
CA ALA A 225 -3.94 -17.28 -2.05
C ALA A 225 -2.90 -18.20 -2.73
N PRO A 226 -2.82 -18.22 -4.06
CA PRO A 226 -1.80 -19.02 -4.72
C PRO A 226 -0.42 -18.52 -4.25
N VAL A 227 0.32 -19.40 -3.58
CA VAL A 227 1.74 -19.18 -3.32
C VAL A 227 2.43 -19.53 -4.62
N THR A 228 3.09 -18.55 -5.23
CA THR A 228 3.66 -18.73 -6.58
C THR A 228 5.17 -18.62 -6.55
N CYS A 229 5.77 -18.55 -5.37
CA CYS A 229 7.21 -18.54 -5.20
C CYS A 229 7.54 -19.48 -4.05
N GLN A 230 7.45 -20.78 -4.32
CA GLN A 230 7.79 -21.82 -3.35
C GLN A 230 9.27 -22.18 -3.43
N GLY A 231 9.93 -21.87 -4.56
CA GLY A 231 11.26 -22.38 -4.86
C GLY A 231 11.23 -23.90 -5.07
N ASP A 232 12.33 -24.45 -5.60
CA ASP A 232 12.55 -25.90 -5.64
C ASP A 232 12.92 -26.48 -4.26
#